data_AF-A0A803N6A6-F1
#
_entry.id   AF-A0A803N6A6-F1
#
_cell.length_a   1.000
_cell.length_b   1.000
_cell.length_c   1.000
_cell.angle_alpha   90.00
_cell.angle_beta   90.00
_cell.angle_gamma   90.00
#
_symmetry.space_group_name_H-M   'P 1'
#
loop_
_entity.id
_entity.type
_entity.pdbx_description
1 polymer ?
#
loop_
_entity_poly.entity_id
_entity_poly.type
_entity_poly.pdbx_seq_one_letter_code
_entity_poly.pdbx_strand_id
1 'polypeptide(L)'
;MKVKKTIDVRQHLLLASASRSGSPTMTIGKFKFNQQVSRNELVNMILMHEYPLSVVEHEGFRRYSHSLNPEFHIISRNTVKSDILKDYKEEKSRLMKLLGANESKVAITTDMWT
;
A
#
# COMPACT_ATOMS: atom_id res chain seq x y z
N MET A 1 -8.80 -20.57 35.25
CA MET A 1 -8.10 -19.59 34.39
C MET A 1 -8.52 -19.81 32.95
N LYS A 2 -9.20 -18.83 32.33
CA LYS A 2 -9.63 -18.90 30.93
C LYS A 2 -8.43 -18.61 30.02
N VAL A 3 -7.95 -19.61 29.29
CA VAL A 3 -6.99 -19.38 28.20
C VAL A 3 -7.76 -18.75 27.04
N LYS A 4 -7.54 -17.46 26.77
CA LYS A 4 -8.01 -16.85 25.51
C LYS A 4 -7.31 -17.60 24.38
N LYS A 5 -8.06 -18.39 23.60
CA LYS A 5 -7.60 -18.85 22.30
C LYS A 5 -7.45 -17.62 21.42
N THR A 6 -6.22 -17.15 21.25
CA THR A 6 -5.89 -16.20 20.20
C THR A 6 -6.18 -16.90 18.88
N ILE A 7 -7.24 -16.48 18.19
CA ILE A 7 -7.52 -16.95 16.84
C ILE A 7 -6.42 -16.36 15.97
N ASP A 8 -5.49 -17.21 15.56
CA ASP A 8 -4.36 -16.83 14.72
C ASP A 8 -4.88 -16.42 13.34
N VAL A 9 -4.62 -15.19 12.93
CA VAL A 9 -5.08 -14.60 11.66
C VAL A 9 -4.62 -15.44 10.46
N ARG A 10 -3.57 -16.25 10.63
CA ARG A 10 -3.04 -17.19 9.63
C ARG A 10 -3.97 -18.36 9.30
N GLN A 11 -5.05 -18.59 10.06
CA GLN A 11 -6.02 -19.64 9.77
C GLN A 11 -6.94 -19.36 8.56
N HIS A 12 -6.83 -18.19 7.91
CA HIS A 12 -7.80 -17.73 6.90
C HIS A 12 -7.50 -18.06 5.43
N LEU A 13 -6.47 -18.83 5.07
CA LEU A 13 -6.24 -19.19 3.66
C LEU A 13 -6.35 -20.70 3.40
N LEU A 14 -7.58 -21.21 3.46
CA LEU A 14 -7.94 -22.53 2.96
C LEU A 14 -8.50 -22.40 1.53
N LEU A 15 -7.70 -22.75 0.52
CA LEU A 15 -8.22 -22.98 -0.84
C LEU A 15 -8.43 -24.48 -1.01
N ALA A 16 -9.68 -24.93 -0.95
CA ALA A 16 -10.04 -26.33 -1.16
C ALA A 16 -10.19 -26.61 -2.67
N SER A 17 -9.20 -27.24 -3.30
CA SER A 17 -9.39 -27.88 -4.60
C SER A 17 -9.88 -29.32 -4.38
N ALA A 18 -11.17 -29.57 -4.61
CA ALA A 18 -11.74 -30.90 -4.46
C ALA A 18 -11.38 -31.81 -5.65
N SER A 19 -10.41 -32.72 -5.48
CA SER A 19 -10.28 -33.89 -6.35
C SER A 19 -11.26 -34.97 -5.88
N ARG A 20 -12.09 -35.46 -6.81
CA ARG A 20 -13.06 -36.54 -6.58
C ARG A 20 -12.32 -37.87 -6.36
N SER A 21 -11.88 -38.14 -5.13
CA SER A 21 -11.56 -39.47 -4.56
C SER A 21 -10.45 -39.31 -3.51
N GLY A 22 -10.71 -39.75 -2.28
CA GLY A 22 -9.69 -40.05 -1.26
C GLY A 22 -9.06 -38.84 -0.55
N SER A 23 -9.49 -38.59 0.69
CA SER A 23 -8.94 -37.66 1.71
C SER A 23 -8.70 -36.19 1.29
N PRO A 24 -9.30 -35.20 1.98
CA PRO A 24 -9.03 -33.79 1.68
C PRO A 24 -7.60 -33.44 2.10
N THR A 25 -6.65 -33.48 1.17
CA THR A 25 -5.34 -32.87 1.35
C THR A 25 -5.54 -31.35 1.37
N MET A 26 -5.54 -30.78 2.57
CA MET A 26 -5.59 -29.33 2.76
C MET A 26 -4.24 -28.74 2.37
N THR A 27 -4.07 -28.38 1.10
CA THR A 27 -2.90 -27.64 0.66
C THR A 27 -3.03 -26.21 1.16
N ILE A 28 -2.27 -25.86 2.20
CA ILE A 28 -2.17 -24.48 2.68
C ILE A 28 -1.59 -23.66 1.52
N GLY A 29 -2.42 -22.84 0.88
CA GLY A 29 -1.95 -21.84 -0.07
C GLY A 29 -0.98 -20.93 0.67
N LYS A 30 0.28 -20.88 0.23
CA LYS A 30 1.27 -19.99 0.85
C LYS A 30 0.89 -18.55 0.53
N PHE A 31 0.22 -17.86 1.44
CA PHE A 31 0.13 -16.40 1.38
C PHE A 31 1.54 -15.85 1.46
N LYS A 32 2.05 -15.33 0.35
CA LYS A 32 3.36 -14.67 0.31
C LYS A 32 3.11 -13.17 0.41
N PHE A 33 3.53 -12.60 1.52
CA PHE A 33 3.47 -11.17 1.71
C PHE A 33 4.32 -10.46 0.64
N ASN A 34 3.74 -9.42 0.03
CA ASN A 34 4.44 -8.55 -0.91
C ASN A 34 4.55 -7.15 -0.33
N GLN A 35 5.75 -6.84 0.19
CA GLN A 35 6.10 -5.54 0.77
C GLN A 35 5.84 -4.38 -0.19
N GLN A 36 6.07 -4.56 -1.50
CA GLN A 36 5.94 -3.48 -2.47
C GLN A 36 4.49 -3.01 -2.60
N VAL A 37 3.53 -3.94 -2.53
CA VAL A 37 2.10 -3.62 -2.59
C VAL A 37 1.70 -2.77 -1.39
N SER A 38 2.04 -3.21 -0.16
CA SER A 38 1.75 -2.45 1.05
C SER A 38 2.44 -1.10 1.10
N ARG A 39 3.65 -0.99 0.55
CA ARG A 39 4.36 0.29 0.42
C ARG A 39 3.64 1.26 -0.51
N ASN A 40 3.18 0.79 -1.66
CA ASN A 40 2.44 1.63 -2.61
C ASN A 40 1.12 2.12 -1.98
N GLU A 41 0.39 1.23 -1.30
CA GLU A 41 -0.85 1.61 -0.58
C GLU A 41 -0.59 2.62 0.55
N LEU A 42 0.53 2.49 1.27
CA LEU A 42 0.93 3.47 2.28
C LEU A 42 1.16 4.86 1.66
N VAL A 43 1.87 4.93 0.54
CA VAL A 43 2.12 6.19 -0.17
C VAL A 43 0.79 6.79 -0.67
N ASN A 44 -0.09 5.97 -1.26
CA ASN A 44 -1.42 6.39 -1.70
C ASN A 44 -2.27 6.94 -0.55
N MET A 45 -2.25 6.29 0.61
CA MET A 45 -2.96 6.75 1.81
C MET A 45 -2.45 8.14 2.25
N ILE A 46 -1.13 8.35 2.25
CA ILE A 46 -0.52 9.64 2.62
C ILE A 46 -0.95 10.73 1.65
N LEU A 47 -0.97 10.46 0.34
CA LEU A 47 -1.40 11.42 -0.68
C LEU A 47 -2.89 11.72 -0.61
N MET A 48 -3.72 10.69 -0.46
CA MET A 48 -5.19 10.82 -0.44
C MET A 48 -5.70 11.63 0.76
N HIS A 49 -5.02 11.53 1.90
CA HIS A 49 -5.42 12.19 3.14
C HIS A 49 -4.50 13.35 3.54
N GLU A 50 -3.56 13.73 2.66
CA GLU A 50 -2.59 14.80 2.89
C GLU A 50 -1.85 14.67 4.23
N TYR A 51 -1.54 13.44 4.64
CA TYR A 51 -0.90 13.21 5.93
C TYR A 51 0.52 13.77 5.96
N PRO A 52 0.98 14.26 7.12
CA PRO A 52 2.39 14.59 7.30
C PRO A 52 3.26 13.37 7.00
N LEU A 53 4.33 13.55 6.23
CA LEU A 53 5.27 12.46 5.88
C LEU A 53 5.91 11.82 7.13
N SER A 54 5.91 12.51 8.27
CA SER A 54 6.40 12.00 9.55
C SER A 54 5.53 10.89 10.13
N VAL A 55 4.32 10.65 9.62
CA VAL A 55 3.38 9.64 10.14
C VAL A 55 4.02 8.24 10.24
N VAL A 56 4.90 7.90 9.30
CA VAL A 56 5.61 6.61 9.26
C VAL A 56 6.65 6.43 10.37
N GLU A 57 7.05 7.52 11.02
CA GLU A 57 8.00 7.52 12.14
C GLU A 57 7.30 7.51 13.50
N HIS A 58 5.99 7.79 13.54
CA HIS A 58 5.23 7.79 14.78
C HIS A 58 5.17 6.39 15.37
N GLU A 59 5.52 6.23 16.65
CA GLU A 59 5.53 4.92 17.29
C GLU A 59 4.18 4.22 17.26
N GLY A 60 3.09 4.96 17.42
CA GLY A 60 1.73 4.42 17.36
C GLY A 60 1.44 3.79 16.00
N PHE A 61 1.83 4.47 14.91
CA PHE A 61 1.71 3.95 13.55
C PHE A 61 2.59 2.71 13.35
N ARG A 62 3.79 2.70 13.92
CA ARG A 62 4.70 1.55 13.85
C ARG A 62 4.16 0.33 14.56
N ARG A 63 3.65 0.49 15.78
CA ARG A 63 3.02 -0.58 16.56
C ARG A 63 1.78 -1.12 15.85
N TYR A 64 0.93 -0.23 15.33
CA TYR A 64 -0.25 -0.60 14.55
C TYR A 64 0.15 -1.45 13.33
N SER A 65 1.10 -0.99 12.52
CA SER A 65 1.51 -1.67 11.30
C SER A 65 2.13 -3.05 11.56
N HIS A 66 2.99 -3.17 12.58
CA HIS A 66 3.56 -4.47 12.99
C HIS A 66 2.51 -5.43 13.55
N SER A 67 1.45 -4.91 14.18
CA SER A 67 0.33 -5.75 14.65
C SER A 67 -0.49 -6.33 13.50
N LEU A 68 -0.55 -5.63 12.36
CA LEU A 68 -1.21 -6.12 11.14
C LEU A 68 -0.37 -7.18 10.44
N ASN A 69 0.91 -6.89 10.22
CA ASN A 69 1.86 -7.83 9.64
C ASN A 69 3.29 -7.60 10.17
N PRO A 70 3.86 -8.55 10.92
CA PRO A 70 5.24 -8.47 11.39
C PRO A 70 6.30 -8.42 10.28
N GLU A 71 5.99 -8.93 9.09
CA GLU A 71 6.92 -8.92 7.94
C GLU A 71 6.95 -7.56 7.22
N PHE A 72 6.03 -6.64 7.56
CA PHE A 72 5.99 -5.32 6.93
C PHE A 72 7.09 -4.41 7.49
N HIS A 73 8.08 -4.11 6.65
CA HIS A 73 9.11 -3.14 7.00
C HIS A 73 8.62 -1.72 6.72
N ILE A 74 8.52 -0.91 7.77
CA ILE A 74 8.08 0.47 7.66
C ILE A 74 9.20 1.32 7.06
N ILE A 75 8.88 2.05 6.01
CA ILE A 75 9.82 2.92 5.30
C ILE A 75 10.06 4.24 6.04
N SER A 76 11.20 4.87 5.77
CA SER A 76 11.54 6.17 6.35
C SER A 76 10.78 7.31 5.67
N ARG A 77 10.70 8.47 6.32
CA ARG A 77 10.16 9.70 5.72
C ARG A 77 10.85 10.07 4.40
N ASN A 78 12.17 9.91 4.33
CA ASN A 78 12.96 10.21 3.12
C ASN A 78 12.62 9.26 1.97
N THR A 79 12.31 8.01 2.31
CA THR A 79 11.88 6.99 1.36
C THR A 79 10.49 7.32 0.81
N VAL A 80 9.52 7.64 1.68
CA VAL A 80 8.18 8.10 1.27
C VAL A 80 8.29 9.31 0.34
N LYS A 81 9.10 10.31 0.72
CA LYS A 81 9.34 11.51 -0.10
C LYS A 81 9.88 11.16 -1.48
N SER A 82 10.84 10.24 -1.54
CA SER A 82 11.44 9.79 -2.81
C SER A 82 10.42 9.09 -3.71
N ASP A 83 9.55 8.26 -3.12
CA ASP A 83 8.49 7.56 -3.86
C ASP A 83 7.48 8.55 -4.45
N ILE A 84 6.97 9.47 -3.62
CA ILE A 84 6.04 10.51 -4.07
C ILE A 84 6.65 11.35 -5.21
N LEU A 85 7.92 11.74 -5.08
CA LEU A 85 8.61 12.51 -6.11
C LEU A 85 8.80 11.72 -7.42
N LYS A 86 8.99 10.41 -7.32
CA LYS A 86 9.08 9.54 -8.49
C LYS A 86 7.72 9.48 -9.20
N ASP A 87 6.66 9.19 -8.45
CA ASP A 87 5.30 9.09 -8.99
C ASP A 87 4.85 10.42 -9.62
N TYR A 88 5.17 11.55 -8.96
CA TYR A 88 4.93 12.88 -9.52
C TYR A 88 5.66 13.10 -10.86
N LYS A 89 6.94 12.71 -10.97
CA LYS A 89 7.70 12.90 -12.21
C LYS A 89 7.13 12.07 -13.35
N GLU A 90 6.72 10.84 -13.05
CA GLU A 90 6.09 9.95 -14.02
C GLU A 90 4.76 10.53 -14.51
N GLU A 91 3.88 10.95 -13.59
CA GLU A 91 2.58 11.52 -13.95
C GLU A 91 2.72 12.88 -14.65
N LYS A 92 3.66 13.71 -14.23
CA LYS A 92 4.00 14.96 -14.94
C LYS A 92 4.43 14.68 -16.37
N SER A 93 5.32 13.71 -16.58
CA SER A 93 5.79 13.33 -17.92
C SER A 93 4.63 12.85 -18.80
N ARG A 94 3.74 12.02 -18.23
CA ARG A 94 2.52 11.55 -18.90
C ARG A 94 1.60 12.71 -19.27
N LEU A 95 1.32 13.61 -18.34
CA LEU A 95 0.45 14.76 -18.56
C LEU A 95 1.02 15.72 -19.60
N MET A 96 2.34 15.97 -19.58
CA MET A 96 3.00 16.81 -20.58
C MET A 96 2.90 16.23 -21.99
N LYS A 97 3.00 14.90 -22.14
CA LYS A 97 2.78 14.23 -23.43
C LYS A 97 1.32 14.38 -23.89
N LEU A 98 0.37 14.22 -22.98
CA LEU A 98 -1.05 14.35 -23.28
C LEU A 98 -1.40 15.79 -23.71
N LEU A 99 -0.88 16.79 -23.00
CA LEU A 99 -1.04 18.20 -23.36
C LEU A 99 -0.33 18.55 -24.67
N GLY A 100 0.85 17.99 -24.94
CA GLY A 100 1.58 18.20 -26.18
C GLY A 100 0.91 17.58 -27.42
N ALA A 101 0.16 16.49 -27.23
CA ALA A 101 -0.66 15.89 -28.29
C ALA A 101 -2.00 16.59 -28.50
N ASN A 102 -2.35 17.56 -27.65
CA ASN A 102 -3.62 18.28 -27.76
C ASN A 102 -3.52 19.43 -28.77
N GLU A 103 -4.30 19.37 -29.84
CA GLU A 103 -4.39 20.43 -30.86
C GLU A 103 -5.39 21.54 -30.49
N SER A 104 -6.12 21.38 -29.38
CA SER A 104 -7.12 22.34 -28.91
C SER A 104 -6.51 23.45 -28.03
N LYS A 105 -7.30 24.51 -27.79
CA LYS A 105 -6.92 25.59 -26.87
C LYS A 105 -7.02 25.13 -25.41
N VAL A 106 -6.00 25.43 -24.61
CA VAL A 106 -5.97 25.16 -23.17
C VAL A 106 -5.93 26.49 -22.42
N ALA A 107 -6.84 26.69 -21.47
CA ALA A 107 -6.80 27.82 -20.54
C ALA A 107 -6.14 27.38 -19.23
N ILE A 108 -5.11 28.10 -18.79
CA ILE A 108 -4.41 27.85 -17.52
C ILE A 108 -4.86 28.92 -16.54
N THR A 109 -5.42 28.50 -15.41
CA THR A 109 -5.72 29.39 -14.29
C THR A 109 -4.75 29.08 -13.17
N THR A 110 -4.01 30.11 -12.74
CA THR A 110 -3.14 30.03 -11.57
C THR A 110 -3.75 30.95 -10.54
N ASP A 111 -4.00 30.39 -9.37
CA ASP A 111 -4.39 31.18 -8.23
C ASP A 111 -3.16 31.51 -7.36
N MET A 112 -3.11 32.74 -6.83
CA MET A 112 -2.00 33.27 -6.04
C MET A 112 -2.49 34.00 -4.77
N TRP A 113 -3.10 33.29 -3.83
CA TRP A 113 -3.31 33.83 -2.48
C TRP A 113 -1.99 33.98 -1.70
N THR A 114 -1.93 34.99 -0.81
CA THR A 114 -0.87 35.20 0.20
C THR A 114 -1.32 34.71 1.56
#